data_AF-A0A524LBD0-F1
#
_entry.id   AF-A0A524LBD0-F1
#
_cell.length_a   1.000
_cell.length_b   1.000
_cell.length_c   1.000
_cell.angle_alpha   90.00
_cell.angle_beta   90.00
_cell.angle_gamma   90.00
#
_symmetry.space_group_name_H-M   'P 1'
#
loop_
_entity.id
_entity.type
_entity.pdbx_description
1 polymer ?
#
loop_
_entity_poly.entity_id
_entity_poly.type
_entity_poly.pdbx_seq_one_letter_code
_entity_poly.pdbx_strand_id
1 'polypeptide(L)'
;MFNMTELLDYLKVPGHVAKLQRIGDILQYALPWTALAAVAFTGKAELAWTWLYGCLASILIVHTLKTLSNYTPFGERPDGGKNSFPSGHTAGAFLGASFLLFSFGPVVAAVPFVLAALTGLSRVLAKKHWWRDVIAGSIIATTCMYVSTFGTTVFSL
;
A
#
# COMPACT_ATOMS: atom_id res chain seq x y z
N MET A 1 17.79 -18.44 -20.11
CA MET A 1 16.88 -17.27 -20.02
C MET A 1 15.78 -17.69 -19.06
N PHE A 2 15.62 -17.01 -17.93
CA PHE A 2 14.66 -17.41 -16.89
C PHE A 2 13.25 -17.00 -17.33
N ASN A 3 12.32 -17.95 -17.46
CA ASN A 3 10.95 -17.65 -17.88
C ASN A 3 10.03 -17.31 -16.69
N MET A 4 8.83 -16.78 -16.96
CA MET A 4 7.91 -16.34 -15.89
C MET A 4 7.50 -17.49 -14.95
N THR A 5 7.29 -18.69 -15.50
CA THR A 5 6.96 -19.89 -14.72
C THR A 5 8.09 -20.27 -13.77
N GLU A 6 9.33 -20.32 -14.25
CA GLU A 6 10.52 -20.59 -13.44
C GLU A 6 10.71 -19.54 -12.34
N LEU A 7 10.43 -18.27 -12.64
CA LEU A 7 10.46 -17.20 -11.66
C LEU A 7 9.40 -17.37 -10.57
N LEU A 8 8.17 -17.68 -10.95
CA LEU A 8 7.11 -17.90 -9.98
C LEU A 8 7.40 -19.11 -9.09
N ASP A 9 7.97 -20.17 -9.63
CA ASP A 9 8.34 -21.36 -8.85
C ASP A 9 9.50 -21.07 -7.89
N TYR A 10 10.51 -20.32 -8.34
CA TYR A 10 11.60 -19.85 -7.49
C TYR A 10 11.10 -18.98 -6.32
N LEU A 11 10.19 -18.03 -6.60
CA LEU A 11 9.65 -17.13 -5.59
C LEU A 11 8.73 -17.83 -4.58
N LYS A 12 8.10 -18.95 -4.96
CA LYS A 12 7.21 -19.75 -4.08
C LYS A 12 7.95 -20.64 -3.10
N VAL A 13 9.26 -20.80 -3.23
CA VAL A 13 10.07 -21.55 -2.26
C VAL A 13 9.93 -20.91 -0.86
N PRO A 14 9.63 -21.67 0.21
CA PRO A 14 9.26 -21.12 1.51
C PRO A 14 10.24 -20.06 2.08
N GLY A 15 11.55 -20.26 1.92
CA GLY A 15 12.56 -19.29 2.36
C GLY A 15 12.51 -17.95 1.60
N HIS A 16 12.22 -17.98 0.30
CA HIS A 16 12.05 -16.78 -0.51
C HIS A 16 10.75 -16.06 -0.16
N VAL A 17 9.65 -16.82 0.01
CA VAL A 17 8.36 -16.28 0.45
C VAL A 17 8.50 -15.55 1.79
N ALA A 18 9.16 -16.16 2.78
CA ALA A 18 9.37 -15.55 4.09
C ALA A 18 10.19 -14.23 3.99
N LYS A 19 11.23 -14.21 3.15
CA LYS A 19 12.04 -13.00 2.92
C LYS A 19 11.22 -11.89 2.25
N LEU A 20 10.46 -12.22 1.20
CA LEU A 20 9.57 -11.27 0.53
C LEU A 20 8.48 -10.75 1.46
N GLN A 21 7.93 -11.61 2.31
CA GLN A 21 6.95 -11.21 3.32
C GLN A 21 7.58 -10.18 4.27
N ARG A 22 8.77 -10.45 4.82
CA ARG A 22 9.47 -9.49 5.68
C ARG A 22 9.76 -8.16 4.96
N ILE A 23 10.16 -8.20 3.69
CA ILE A 23 10.36 -6.99 2.88
C ILE A 23 9.05 -6.19 2.78
N GLY A 24 7.94 -6.84 2.47
CA GLY A 24 6.63 -6.20 2.42
C GLY A 24 6.19 -5.61 3.76
N ASP A 25 6.50 -6.26 4.88
CA ASP A 25 6.21 -5.76 6.23
C ASP A 25 6.96 -4.44 6.51
N ILE A 26 8.21 -4.36 6.06
CA ILE A 26 9.03 -3.13 6.18
C ILE A 26 8.49 -2.03 5.25
N LEU A 27 8.26 -2.36 3.97
CA LEU A 27 7.85 -1.40 2.95
C LEU A 27 6.49 -0.74 3.23
N GLN A 28 5.57 -1.46 3.89
CA GLN A 28 4.28 -0.90 4.31
C GLN A 28 4.44 0.40 5.11
N TYR A 29 5.46 0.47 5.96
CA TYR A 29 5.73 1.64 6.81
C TYR A 29 6.80 2.54 6.20
N ALA A 30 7.86 1.95 5.64
CA ALA A 30 8.97 2.71 5.09
C ALA A 30 8.50 3.69 3.99
N LEU A 31 7.61 3.27 3.10
CA LEU A 31 7.16 4.13 2.01
C LEU A 31 6.39 5.38 2.51
N PRO A 32 5.35 5.27 3.37
CA PRO A 32 4.74 6.44 4.00
C PRO A 32 5.70 7.35 4.74
N TRP A 33 6.66 6.78 5.48
CA TRP A 33 7.65 7.59 6.21
C TRP A 33 8.63 8.29 5.28
N THR A 34 9.06 7.66 4.19
CA THR A 34 9.88 8.33 3.16
C THR A 34 9.13 9.46 2.47
N ALA A 35 7.83 9.27 2.21
CA ALA A 35 6.95 10.31 1.69
C ALA A 35 6.85 11.50 2.65
N LEU A 36 6.68 11.26 3.95
CA LEU A 36 6.69 12.32 4.95
C LEU A 36 8.07 13.00 5.07
N ALA A 37 9.16 12.22 5.01
CA ALA A 37 10.51 12.79 5.04
C ALA A 37 10.77 13.72 3.84
N ALA A 38 10.24 13.39 2.65
CA ALA A 38 10.31 14.27 1.48
C ALA A 38 9.64 15.63 1.74
N VAL A 39 8.55 15.67 2.53
CA VAL A 39 7.88 16.93 2.91
C VAL A 39 8.81 17.85 3.69
N ALA A 40 9.66 17.32 4.56
CA ALA A 40 10.56 18.14 5.38
C ALA A 40 11.52 19.00 4.54
N PHE A 41 11.89 18.56 3.33
CA PHE A 41 12.76 19.31 2.42
C PHE A 41 12.03 20.41 1.63
N THR A 42 10.71 20.46 1.70
CA THR A 42 9.90 21.45 0.95
C THR A 42 9.60 22.72 1.74
N GLY A 43 9.63 22.67 3.08
CA GLY A 43 9.17 23.75 3.95
C GLY A 43 7.65 24.01 3.91
N LYS A 44 6.87 23.16 3.23
CA LYS A 44 5.43 23.35 3.01
C LYS A 44 4.59 22.56 4.01
N ALA A 45 4.06 23.24 5.01
CA ALA A 45 3.22 22.61 6.02
C ALA A 45 1.93 22.00 5.42
N GLU A 46 1.39 22.57 4.34
CA GLU A 46 0.21 22.03 3.67
C GLU A 46 0.40 20.60 3.14
N LEU A 47 1.63 20.23 2.75
CA LEU A 47 1.94 18.87 2.29
C LEU A 47 1.93 17.87 3.45
N ALA A 48 2.35 18.29 4.66
CA ALA A 48 2.29 17.43 5.84
C ALA A 48 0.83 17.15 6.25
N TRP A 49 -0.03 18.18 6.18
CA TRP A 49 -1.47 18.02 6.41
C TRP A 49 -2.13 17.13 5.36
N THR A 50 -1.77 17.32 4.10
CA THR A 50 -2.23 16.46 2.99
C THR A 50 -1.85 14.99 3.22
N TRP A 51 -0.60 14.73 3.57
CA TRP A 51 -0.15 13.38 3.90
C TRP A 51 -0.96 12.79 5.07
N LEU A 52 -1.13 13.56 6.15
CA LEU A 52 -1.81 13.11 7.36
C LEU A 52 -3.28 12.77 7.09
N TYR A 53 -4.03 13.66 6.44
CA TYR A 53 -5.45 13.43 6.15
C TYR A 53 -5.65 12.21 5.23
N GLY A 54 -4.83 12.07 4.19
CA GLY A 54 -4.86 10.89 3.31
C GLY A 54 -4.58 9.59 4.06
N CYS A 55 -3.58 9.58 4.95
CA CYS A 55 -3.26 8.43 5.80
C CYS A 55 -4.40 8.08 6.75
N LEU A 56 -4.96 9.06 7.48
CA LEU A 56 -6.05 8.84 8.42
C LEU A 56 -7.30 8.31 7.73
N ALA A 57 -7.68 8.90 6.59
CA ALA A 57 -8.82 8.44 5.80
C ALA A 57 -8.65 6.99 5.34
N SER A 58 -7.48 6.64 4.79
CA SER A 58 -7.21 5.27 4.34
C SER A 58 -7.17 4.28 5.51
N ILE A 59 -6.57 4.64 6.65
CA ILE A 59 -6.55 3.77 7.84
C ILE A 59 -7.97 3.49 8.30
N LEU A 60 -8.81 4.53 8.40
CA LEU A 60 -10.20 4.41 8.84
C LEU A 60 -11.00 3.51 7.88
N ILE A 61 -10.90 3.74 6.58
CA ILE A 61 -11.63 2.95 5.57
C ILE A 61 -11.15 1.49 5.57
N VAL A 62 -9.84 1.25 5.56
CA VAL A 62 -9.27 -0.11 5.55
C VAL A 62 -9.69 -0.89 6.79
N HIS A 63 -9.58 -0.30 7.98
CA HIS A 63 -9.91 -1.01 9.23
C HIS A 63 -11.42 -1.21 9.39
N THR A 64 -12.23 -0.25 8.96
CA THR A 64 -13.69 -0.41 8.92
C THR A 64 -14.08 -1.54 7.98
N LEU A 65 -13.64 -1.51 6.71
CA LEU A 65 -13.95 -2.57 5.74
C LEU A 65 -13.40 -3.93 6.15
N LYS A 66 -12.23 -3.97 6.79
CA LYS A 66 -11.65 -5.21 7.32
C LYS A 66 -12.50 -5.82 8.43
N THR A 67 -12.91 -4.99 9.39
CA THR A 67 -13.77 -5.44 10.49
C THR A 67 -15.11 -5.95 9.96
N LEU A 68 -15.73 -5.25 9.02
CA LEU A 68 -17.01 -5.64 8.44
C LEU A 68 -16.91 -6.90 7.58
N SER A 69 -15.88 -6.98 6.72
CA SER A 69 -15.72 -8.12 5.80
C SER A 69 -15.30 -9.41 6.50
N ASN A 70 -14.78 -9.36 7.72
CA ASN A 70 -14.40 -10.55 8.49
C ASN A 70 -15.53 -11.56 8.74
N TYR A 71 -16.77 -11.07 8.77
CA TYR A 71 -17.96 -11.89 8.96
C TYR A 71 -18.53 -12.43 7.64
N THR A 72 -17.82 -12.21 6.53
CA THR A 72 -18.19 -12.65 5.18
C THR A 72 -17.09 -13.52 4.57
N PRO A 73 -17.32 -14.18 3.43
CA PRO A 73 -16.26 -14.90 2.70
C PRO A 73 -15.06 -14.03 2.30
N PHE A 74 -15.24 -12.69 2.21
CA PHE A 74 -14.13 -11.78 1.92
C PHE A 74 -13.11 -11.69 3.07
N GLY A 75 -13.49 -12.04 4.29
CA GLY A 75 -12.63 -12.03 5.47
C GLY A 75 -11.60 -13.15 5.55
N GLU A 76 -11.83 -14.25 4.82
CA GLU A 76 -11.02 -15.46 4.87
C GLU A 76 -9.76 -15.36 4.01
N ARG A 77 -8.63 -15.72 4.59
CA ARG A 77 -7.32 -15.72 3.94
C ARG A 77 -7.05 -17.05 3.23
N PRO A 78 -6.19 -17.07 2.21
CA PRO A 78 -5.74 -18.31 1.58
C PRO A 78 -5.03 -19.30 2.52
N ASP A 79 -4.53 -18.84 3.68
CA ASP A 79 -3.94 -19.68 4.72
C ASP A 79 -4.93 -20.13 5.81
N GLY A 80 -6.22 -19.86 5.65
CA GLY A 80 -7.28 -20.17 6.63
C GLY A 80 -7.42 -19.12 7.75
N GLY A 81 -6.58 -18.09 7.76
CA GLY A 81 -6.71 -16.97 8.70
C GLY A 81 -7.89 -16.06 8.40
N LYS A 82 -8.13 -15.10 9.30
CA LYS A 82 -9.10 -14.01 9.13
C LYS A 82 -8.39 -12.69 8.78
N ASN A 83 -9.15 -11.60 8.63
CA ASN A 83 -8.64 -10.27 8.30
C ASN A 83 -7.98 -10.22 6.91
N SER A 84 -8.57 -10.87 5.90
CA SER A 84 -8.08 -10.82 4.51
C SER A 84 -8.42 -9.48 3.85
N PHE A 85 -9.68 -9.22 3.53
CA PHE A 85 -10.06 -8.00 2.82
C PHE A 85 -10.04 -6.75 3.72
N PRO A 86 -9.77 -5.55 3.18
CA PRO A 86 -8.76 -5.31 2.14
C PRO A 86 -7.33 -5.44 2.72
N SER A 87 -6.30 -5.49 1.87
CA SER A 87 -4.91 -5.62 2.33
C SER A 87 -4.37 -4.33 2.94
N GLY A 88 -4.18 -4.32 4.27
CA GLY A 88 -3.58 -3.19 4.98
C GLY A 88 -2.10 -2.93 4.63
N HIS A 89 -1.33 -4.01 4.37
CA HIS A 89 0.06 -3.91 3.91
C HIS A 89 0.16 -3.18 2.58
N THR A 90 -0.70 -3.57 1.64
CA THR A 90 -0.77 -2.93 0.32
C THR A 90 -1.21 -1.48 0.47
N ALA A 91 -2.27 -1.20 1.24
CA ALA A 91 -2.75 0.15 1.45
C ALA A 91 -1.66 1.06 2.06
N GLY A 92 -0.93 0.60 3.09
CA GLY A 92 0.17 1.35 3.68
C GLY A 92 1.27 1.68 2.68
N ALA A 93 1.73 0.69 1.90
CA ALA A 93 2.75 0.93 0.88
C ALA A 93 2.29 1.92 -0.22
N PHE A 94 1.05 1.77 -0.69
CA PHE A 94 0.47 2.63 -1.71
C PHE A 94 0.18 4.05 -1.22
N LEU A 95 -0.04 4.27 0.09
CA LEU A 95 -0.18 5.62 0.65
C LEU A 95 1.07 6.46 0.38
N GLY A 96 2.25 5.92 0.70
CA GLY A 96 3.53 6.61 0.46
C GLY A 96 3.79 6.84 -1.03
N ALA A 97 3.60 5.81 -1.86
CA ALA A 97 3.81 5.92 -3.30
C ALA A 97 2.86 6.93 -3.97
N SER A 98 1.59 6.91 -3.59
CA SER A 98 0.57 7.81 -4.16
C SER A 98 0.79 9.25 -3.72
N PHE A 99 1.22 9.48 -2.47
CA PHE A 99 1.55 10.84 -2.03
C PHE A 99 2.70 11.41 -2.84
N LEU A 100 3.77 10.61 -3.04
CA LEU A 100 4.90 11.02 -3.87
C LEU A 100 4.47 11.33 -5.32
N LEU A 101 3.53 10.55 -5.87
CA LEU A 101 2.97 10.81 -7.20
C LEU A 101 2.24 12.14 -7.28
N PHE A 102 1.30 12.39 -6.36
CA PHE A 102 0.44 13.57 -6.45
C PHE A 102 1.13 14.85 -5.97
N SER A 103 2.14 14.76 -5.12
CA SER A 103 2.86 15.93 -4.59
C SER A 103 4.19 16.24 -5.29
N PHE A 104 4.86 15.24 -5.89
CA PHE A 104 6.19 15.40 -6.50
C PHE A 104 6.28 14.88 -7.94
N GLY A 105 5.23 14.26 -8.46
CA GLY A 105 5.13 13.83 -9.84
C GLY A 105 5.58 12.38 -10.12
N PRO A 106 5.32 11.89 -11.34
CA PRO A 106 5.42 10.47 -11.68
C PRO A 106 6.85 9.92 -11.68
N VAL A 107 7.86 10.75 -12.00
CA VAL A 107 9.27 10.32 -12.02
C VAL A 107 9.73 9.95 -10.61
N VAL A 108 9.36 10.75 -9.61
CA VAL A 108 9.69 10.48 -8.20
C VAL A 108 8.95 9.23 -7.70
N ALA A 109 7.72 9.02 -8.17
CA ALA A 109 6.87 7.94 -7.71
C ALA A 109 7.13 6.58 -8.37
N ALA A 110 7.84 6.51 -9.50
CA ALA A 110 8.04 5.29 -10.27
C ALA A 110 8.61 4.13 -9.42
N VAL A 111 9.72 4.36 -8.71
CA VAL A 111 10.34 3.36 -7.83
C VAL A 111 9.45 3.03 -6.62
N PRO A 112 8.89 4.01 -5.87
CA PRO A 112 7.92 3.75 -4.81
C PRO A 112 6.73 2.87 -5.24
N PHE A 113 6.17 3.06 -6.43
CA PHE A 113 5.07 2.23 -6.93
C PHE A 113 5.50 0.79 -7.22
N VAL A 114 6.71 0.57 -7.75
CA VAL A 114 7.27 -0.78 -7.91
C VAL A 114 7.42 -1.46 -6.56
N LEU A 115 7.96 -0.75 -5.56
CA LEU A 115 8.10 -1.27 -4.19
C LEU A 115 6.73 -1.54 -3.54
N ALA A 116 5.73 -0.69 -3.78
CA ALA A 116 4.37 -0.91 -3.29
C ALA A 116 3.71 -2.13 -3.94
N ALA A 117 3.91 -2.33 -5.25
CA ALA A 117 3.47 -3.53 -5.96
C ALA A 117 4.16 -4.79 -5.43
N LEU A 118 5.46 -4.73 -5.13
CA LEU A 118 6.19 -5.82 -4.48
C LEU A 118 5.63 -6.16 -3.09
N THR A 119 5.23 -5.15 -2.31
CA THR A 119 4.51 -5.38 -1.04
C THR A 119 3.22 -6.18 -1.27
N GLY A 120 2.41 -5.78 -2.25
CA GLY A 120 1.20 -6.51 -2.63
C GLY A 120 1.48 -7.96 -3.06
N LEU A 121 2.46 -8.15 -3.95
CA LEU A 121 2.89 -9.46 -4.42
C LEU A 121 3.34 -10.36 -3.26
N SER A 122 4.11 -9.81 -2.31
CA SER A 122 4.56 -10.56 -1.12
C SER A 122 3.39 -11.13 -0.33
N ARG A 123 2.26 -10.40 -0.26
CA ARG A 123 1.07 -10.84 0.48
C ARG A 123 0.37 -12.02 -0.19
N VAL A 124 0.31 -12.02 -1.51
CA VAL A 124 -0.28 -13.11 -2.29
C VAL A 124 0.59 -14.36 -2.21
N LEU A 125 1.91 -14.22 -2.41
CA LEU A 125 2.86 -15.33 -2.32
C LEU A 125 2.89 -15.95 -0.91
N ALA A 126 2.79 -15.13 0.13
CA ALA A 126 2.70 -15.58 1.52
C ALA A 126 1.31 -16.10 1.94
N LYS A 127 0.36 -16.20 0.99
CA LYS A 127 -1.02 -16.66 1.26
C LYS A 127 -1.76 -15.83 2.33
N LYS A 128 -1.34 -14.58 2.56
CA LYS A 128 -1.95 -13.68 3.55
C LYS A 128 -3.12 -12.89 2.99
N HIS A 129 -3.17 -12.73 1.67
CA HIS A 129 -4.22 -11.99 0.98
C HIS A 129 -4.48 -12.59 -0.40
N TRP A 130 -5.73 -12.48 -0.85
CA TRP A 130 -6.09 -12.71 -2.24
C TRP A 130 -5.68 -11.52 -3.10
N TRP A 131 -5.48 -11.72 -4.40
CA TRP A 131 -5.16 -10.64 -5.34
C TRP A 131 -6.20 -9.50 -5.30
N ARG A 132 -7.49 -9.82 -5.09
CA ARG A 132 -8.57 -8.83 -4.93
C ARG A 132 -8.36 -7.93 -3.71
N ASP A 133 -7.81 -8.46 -2.61
CA ASP A 133 -7.60 -7.70 -1.37
C ASP A 133 -6.46 -6.70 -1.56
N VAL A 134 -5.45 -7.10 -2.35
CA VAL A 134 -4.32 -6.25 -2.76
C VAL A 134 -4.80 -5.11 -3.65
N ILE A 135 -5.55 -5.41 -4.72
CA ILE A 135 -6.12 -4.39 -5.61
C ILE A 135 -7.02 -3.41 -4.84
N ALA A 136 -7.90 -3.91 -3.97
CA ALA A 136 -8.73 -3.04 -3.15
C ALA A 136 -7.91 -2.15 -2.22
N GLY A 137 -6.88 -2.71 -1.56
CA GLY A 137 -5.97 -1.95 -0.71
C GLY A 137 -5.24 -0.83 -1.47
N SER A 138 -4.73 -1.11 -2.68
CA SER A 138 -4.06 -0.10 -3.51
C SER A 138 -5.01 1.00 -3.98
N ILE A 139 -6.24 0.64 -4.39
CA ILE A 139 -7.25 1.61 -4.84
C ILE A 139 -7.65 2.53 -3.69
N ILE A 140 -7.97 1.97 -2.51
CA ILE A 140 -8.37 2.78 -1.34
C ILE A 140 -7.29 3.81 -0.99
N ALA A 141 -6.04 3.36 -0.86
CA ALA A 141 -4.92 4.24 -0.51
C ALA A 141 -4.69 5.34 -1.56
N THR A 142 -4.68 4.97 -2.84
CA THR A 142 -4.47 5.91 -3.95
C THR A 142 -5.59 6.95 -3.99
N THR A 143 -6.85 6.52 -3.87
CA THR A 143 -8.01 7.42 -3.87
C THR A 143 -8.01 8.36 -2.67
N CYS A 144 -7.71 7.85 -1.46
CA CYS A 144 -7.63 8.71 -0.27
C CYS A 144 -6.57 9.79 -0.44
N MET A 145 -5.41 9.42 -1.00
CA MET A 145 -4.31 10.36 -1.20
C MET A 145 -4.60 11.36 -2.32
N TYR A 146 -5.25 10.92 -3.39
CA TYR A 146 -5.77 11.79 -4.44
C TYR A 146 -6.72 12.83 -3.83
N VAL A 147 -7.80 12.38 -3.18
CA VAL A 147 -8.81 13.28 -2.59
C VAL A 147 -8.17 14.26 -1.61
N SER A 148 -7.24 13.79 -0.77
CA SER A 148 -6.55 14.67 0.17
C SER A 148 -5.72 15.74 -0.54
N THR A 149 -5.02 15.40 -1.63
CA THR A 149 -4.17 16.35 -2.35
C THR A 149 -4.99 17.40 -3.11
N PHE A 150 -6.08 16.99 -3.76
CA PHE A 150 -6.95 17.92 -4.46
C PHE A 150 -7.79 18.77 -3.50
N GLY A 151 -8.19 18.20 -2.36
CA GLY A 151 -8.93 18.92 -1.33
C GLY A 151 -8.11 20.06 -0.71
N THR A 152 -6.85 19.81 -0.33
CA THR A 152 -6.00 20.83 0.32
C THR A 152 -5.51 21.91 -0.64
N THR A 153 -5.31 21.57 -1.92
CA THR A 153 -4.94 22.55 -2.96
C THR A 153 -6.04 23.59 -3.18
N VAL A 154 -7.31 23.23 -3.00
CA VAL A 154 -8.46 24.15 -3.15
C VAL A 154 -8.56 25.15 -1.99
N PHE A 155 -8.14 24.79 -0.78
CA PHE A 155 -8.19 25.68 0.39
C PHE A 155 -6.95 26.58 0.55
N SER A 156 -5.95 26.42 -0.32
CA SER A 156 -4.69 27.17 -0.29
C SER A 156 -4.61 28.26 -1.38
N LEU A 157 -5.70 28.48 -2.12
CA LEU A 157 -5.91 29.54 -3.11
C LEU A 157 -6.85 30.61 -2.56
#